data_AF-A0A843YLG1-F1
#
_entry.id   AF-A0A843YLG1-F1
#
_cell.length_a   1.000
_cell.length_b   1.000
_cell.length_c   1.000
_cell.angle_alpha   90.00
_cell.angle_beta   90.00
_cell.angle_gamma   90.00
#
_symmetry.space_group_name_H-M   'P 1'
#
loop_
_entity.id
_entity.type
_entity.pdbx_description
1 polymer ?
#
loop_
_entity_poly.entity_id
_entity_poly.type
_entity_poly.pdbx_seq_one_letter_code
_entity_poly.pdbx_strand_id
1 'polypeptide(L)'
;MSENMQVWRIDAPGQTLVLSSDGGVPGAVYWGPALPASQDLEALVRATERDVTGGMIDALPPLSLCPQAATSFDGQPGLVAWQGGQALYPR
;
A
#
# COMPACT_ATOMS: atom_id res chain seq x y z
N MET A 1 -1.00 -15.52 0.92
CA MET A 1 -1.86 -14.37 0.55
C MET A 1 -3.24 -14.60 1.13
N SER A 2 -3.89 -13.55 1.64
CA SER A 2 -5.28 -13.64 2.07
C SER A 2 -6.17 -13.91 0.85
N GLU A 3 -7.30 -14.59 1.03
CA GLU A 3 -8.30 -14.80 -0.02
C GLU A 3 -8.92 -13.48 -0.54
N ASN A 4 -8.57 -12.33 0.06
CA ASN A 4 -9.17 -11.02 -0.17
C ASN A 4 -8.23 -10.01 -0.88
N MET A 5 -7.13 -10.46 -1.49
CA MET A 5 -6.23 -9.57 -2.23
C MET A 5 -6.98 -8.83 -3.35
N GLN A 6 -7.02 -7.50 -3.26
CA GLN A 6 -7.54 -6.61 -4.28
C GLN A 6 -6.39 -5.84 -4.93
N VAL A 7 -6.48 -5.66 -6.25
CA VAL A 7 -5.46 -4.95 -7.03
C VAL A 7 -6.16 -3.94 -7.94
N TRP A 8 -5.66 -2.70 -7.94
CA TRP A 8 -6.16 -1.61 -8.77
C TRP A 8 -5.05 -1.05 -9.64
N ARG A 9 -5.39 -0.75 -10.90
CA ARG A 9 -4.52 -0.11 -11.87
C ARG A 9 -5.13 1.23 -12.27
N ILE A 10 -4.31 2.28 -12.22
CA ILE A 10 -4.66 3.61 -12.68
C ILE A 10 -3.63 3.99 -13.74
N ASP A 11 -4.11 4.28 -14.95
CA ASP A 11 -3.27 4.71 -16.06
C ASP A 11 -3.42 6.21 -16.32
N ALA A 12 -2.29 6.84 -16.60
CA ALA A 12 -2.19 8.20 -17.10
C ALA A 12 -1.30 8.20 -18.36
N PRO A 13 -1.28 9.28 -19.18
CA PRO A 13 -0.36 9.37 -20.30
C PRO A 13 1.09 9.15 -19.87
N GLY A 14 1.69 8.03 -20.31
CA GLY A 14 3.07 7.66 -20.01
C GLY A 14 3.34 7.07 -18.61
N GLN A 15 2.31 6.86 -17.78
CA GLN A 15 2.50 6.41 -16.41
C GLN A 15 1.42 5.40 -15.97
N THR A 16 1.81 4.45 -15.12
CA THR A 16 0.88 3.56 -14.41
C THR A 16 1.16 3.62 -12.91
N LEU A 17 0.08 3.67 -12.12
CA LEU A 17 0.08 3.43 -10.68
C LEU A 17 -0.68 2.13 -10.40
N VAL A 18 -0.05 1.21 -9.69
CA VAL A 18 -0.68 -0.04 -9.23
C VAL A 18 -0.72 -0.04 -7.71
N LEU A 19 -1.92 -0.32 -7.19
CA LEU A 19 -2.22 -0.38 -5.77
C LEU A 19 -2.68 -1.79 -5.43
N SER A 20 -2.32 -2.30 -4.24
CA SER A 20 -2.86 -3.56 -3.72
C SER A 20 -3.27 -3.44 -2.26
N SER A 21 -4.25 -4.24 -1.84
CA SER A 21 -4.71 -4.34 -0.45
C SER A 21 -5.17 -5.76 -0.14
N ASP A 22 -4.96 -6.20 1.09
CA ASP A 22 -5.46 -7.44 1.66
C ASP A 22 -6.70 -7.24 2.55
N GLY A 23 -7.30 -6.04 2.52
CA GLY A 23 -8.47 -5.65 3.31
C GLY A 23 -8.33 -4.31 4.02
N GLY A 24 -7.12 -3.77 4.12
CA GLY A 24 -6.82 -2.45 4.70
C GLY A 24 -6.66 -1.32 3.67
N VAL A 25 -5.95 -0.26 4.07
CA VAL A 25 -5.61 0.85 3.17
C VAL A 25 -4.66 0.36 2.09
N PRO A 26 -4.93 0.62 0.80
CA PRO A 26 -4.09 0.13 -0.28
C PRO A 26 -2.68 0.72 -0.28
N GLY A 27 -1.69 -0.14 -0.51
CA GLY A 27 -0.29 0.22 -0.73
C GLY A 27 0.04 0.32 -2.21
N ALA A 28 0.91 1.27 -2.59
CA ALA A 28 1.49 1.34 -3.92
C ALA A 28 2.56 0.25 -4.09
N VAL A 29 2.34 -0.63 -5.07
CA VAL A 29 3.30 -1.68 -5.46
C VAL A 29 4.10 -1.26 -6.70
N TYR A 30 3.57 -0.35 -7.51
CA TYR A 30 4.27 0.20 -8.65
C TYR A 30 3.82 1.64 -8.93
N TRP A 31 4.77 2.53 -9.17
CA TRP A 31 4.50 3.85 -9.73
C TRP A 31 5.65 4.23 -10.67
N GLY A 32 5.35 4.30 -11.97
CA GLY A 32 6.40 4.50 -12.97
C GLY A 32 5.85 4.52 -14.39
N PRO A 33 6.73 4.35 -15.40
CA PRO A 33 6.34 4.32 -16.82
C PRO A 33 5.12 3.43 -17.10
N ALA A 34 4.39 3.74 -18.17
CA ALA A 34 3.21 2.98 -18.54
C ALA A 34 3.52 1.47 -18.66
N LEU A 35 2.79 0.65 -17.91
CA LEU A 35 2.91 -0.80 -18.00
C LEU A 35 2.16 -1.30 -19.25
N PRO A 36 2.59 -2.42 -19.85
CA PRO A 36 1.83 -3.08 -20.91
C PRO A 36 0.39 -3.38 -20.46
N ALA A 37 -0.58 -3.30 -21.37
CA ALA A 37 -1.98 -3.64 -21.06
C ALA A 37 -2.13 -5.11 -20.61
N SER A 38 -1.25 -5.99 -21.06
CA SER A 38 -1.21 -7.41 -20.70
C SER A 38 -0.40 -7.71 -19.44
N GLN A 39 0.04 -6.69 -18.69
CA GLN A 39 0.83 -6.90 -17.48
C GLN A 39 0.02 -7.69 -16.45
N ASP A 40 0.56 -8.82 -16.01
CA ASP A 40 0.04 -9.56 -14.87
C ASP A 40 0.30 -8.76 -13.59
N LEU A 41 -0.77 -8.23 -13.00
CA LEU A 41 -0.70 -7.40 -11.81
C LEU A 41 -0.55 -8.23 -10.53
N GLU A 42 -1.06 -9.45 -10.48
CA GLU A 42 -0.89 -10.32 -9.32
C GLU A 42 0.57 -10.78 -9.19
N ALA A 43 1.17 -11.15 -10.33
CA ALA A 43 2.60 -11.47 -10.36
C ALA A 43 3.46 -10.26 -9.97
N LEU A 44 3.07 -9.04 -10.39
CA LEU A 44 3.74 -7.81 -9.98
C LEU A 44 3.65 -7.59 -8.46
N VAL A 45 2.46 -7.74 -7.86
CA VAL A 45 2.28 -7.64 -6.41
C VAL A 45 3.18 -8.65 -5.69
N ARG A 46 3.14 -9.94 -6.10
CA ARG A 46 4.01 -10.98 -5.52
C ARG A 46 5.50 -10.65 -5.60
N ALA A 47 5.94 -10.05 -6.70
CA ALA A 47 7.34 -9.67 -6.88
C ALA A 47 7.78 -8.52 -5.96
N THR A 48 6.83 -7.73 -5.43
CA THR A 48 7.10 -6.59 -4.54
C THR A 48 7.02 -6.93 -3.05
N GLU A 49 6.57 -8.15 -2.73
CA GLU A 49 6.51 -8.60 -1.34
C GLU A 49 7.91 -8.63 -0.73
N ARG A 50 8.07 -7.94 0.40
CA ARG A 50 9.32 -7.93 1.15
C ARG A 50 9.29 -9.03 2.18
N ASP A 51 10.34 -9.83 2.20
CA ASP A 51 10.50 -10.89 3.17
C ASP A 51 10.85 -10.33 4.56
N VAL A 52 10.42 -11.03 5.60
CA VAL A 52 10.85 -10.76 6.97
C VAL A 52 12.16 -11.53 7.17
N THR A 53 13.28 -10.84 6.95
CA THR A 53 14.61 -11.47 7.09
C THR A 53 14.92 -11.83 8.55
N GLY A 54 15.90 -12.70 8.79
CA GLY A 54 16.17 -13.29 10.12
C GLY A 54 16.50 -12.34 11.28
N GLY A 55 16.67 -11.03 11.03
CA GLY A 55 16.82 -10.01 12.07
C GLY A 55 15.58 -9.14 12.28
N MET A 56 14.52 -9.34 11.50
CA MET A 56 13.29 -8.56 11.54
C MET A 56 12.22 -9.32 12.34
N ILE A 57 11.58 -8.64 13.29
CA ILE A 57 10.44 -9.18 14.04
C ILE A 57 9.12 -8.85 13.33
N ASP A 58 9.05 -7.66 12.73
CA ASP A 58 7.86 -7.15 12.06
C ASP A 58 8.07 -6.98 10.56
N ALA A 59 6.98 -7.08 9.80
CA ALA A 59 6.97 -6.74 8.38
C ALA A 59 7.13 -5.23 8.18
N LEU A 60 7.74 -4.83 7.05
CA LEU A 60 7.79 -3.42 6.68
C LEU A 60 6.40 -2.92 6.31
N PRO A 61 6.01 -1.71 6.77
CA PRO A 61 4.72 -1.15 6.40
C PRO A 61 4.66 -0.93 4.87
N PRO A 62 3.48 -1.11 4.25
CA PRO A 62 3.31 -0.82 2.84
C PRO A 62 3.49 0.68 2.57
N LEU A 63 3.91 1.03 1.34
CA LEU A 63 3.92 2.42 0.89
C LEU A 63 2.49 2.86 0.56
N SER A 64 1.72 3.21 1.57
CA SER A 64 0.33 3.64 1.44
C SER A 64 0.21 5.10 1.01
N LEU A 65 -0.84 5.43 0.23
CA LEU A 65 -1.23 6.81 -0.05
C LEU A 65 -1.79 7.54 1.18
N CYS A 66 -2.23 6.78 2.19
CA CYS A 66 -2.66 7.29 3.47
C CYS A 66 -1.97 6.47 4.58
N PRO A 67 -0.73 6.82 4.96
CA PRO A 67 -0.03 6.15 6.06
C PRO A 67 -0.82 6.28 7.35
N GLN A 68 -0.99 5.18 8.08
CA GLN A 68 -1.77 5.16 9.31
C GLN A 68 -0.84 5.28 10.53
N ALA A 69 -1.22 6.06 11.54
CA ALA A 69 -0.39 6.24 12.74
C ALA A 69 -0.16 4.96 13.54
N ALA A 70 -1.00 3.93 13.33
CA ALA A 70 -0.88 2.64 13.99
C ALA A 70 0.13 1.70 13.31
N THR A 71 0.67 2.05 12.14
CA THR A 71 1.72 1.28 11.48
C THR A 71 3.09 1.83 11.83
N SER A 72 4.14 1.02 11.66
CA SER A 72 5.54 1.41 11.92
C SER A 72 6.12 2.37 10.88
N PHE A 73 5.29 3.26 10.32
CA PHE A 73 5.73 4.29 9.38
C PHE A 73 6.30 5.49 10.16
N ASP A 74 7.60 5.75 10.00
CA ASP A 74 8.31 6.80 10.75
C ASP A 74 7.95 8.25 10.35
N GLY A 75 7.00 8.44 9.43
CA GLY A 75 6.56 9.74 8.95
C GLY A 75 5.24 10.25 9.57
N GLN A 76 4.68 11.30 8.97
CA GLN A 76 3.38 11.84 9.39
C GLN A 76 2.24 10.91 8.92
N PRO A 77 1.20 10.67 9.74
CA PRO A 77 0.00 9.98 9.28
C PRO A 77 -0.71 10.78 8.17
N GLY A 78 -1.23 10.08 7.17
CA GLY A 78 -1.95 10.67 6.04
C GLY A 78 -3.32 11.25 6.42
N LEU A 79 -3.92 10.77 7.52
CA LEU A 79 -5.19 11.27 8.02
C LEU A 79 -5.23 11.27 9.55
N VAL A 80 -5.63 12.41 10.12
CA VAL A 80 -6.06 12.54 11.51
C VAL A 80 -7.46 13.17 11.48
N ALA A 81 -8.45 12.44 11.96
CA ALA A 81 -9.81 12.93 12.08
C ALA A 81 -10.05 13.54 13.47
N TRP A 82 -11.10 14.35 13.62
CA TRP A 82 -11.44 14.99 14.89
C TRP A 82 -12.92 14.83 15.19
N GLN A 83 -13.25 14.45 16.42
CA GLN A 83 -14.62 14.35 16.91
C GLN A 83 -14.69 14.89 18.33
N GLY A 84 -15.52 15.92 18.55
CA GLY A 84 -15.68 16.53 19.88
C GLY A 84 -14.39 17.10 20.48
N GLY A 85 -13.45 17.56 19.64
CA GLY A 85 -12.14 18.07 20.08
C GLY A 85 -11.10 16.98 20.37
N GLN A 86 -11.43 15.70 20.19
CA GLN A 86 -10.49 14.59 20.32
C GLN A 86 -9.99 14.12 18.95
N ALA A 87 -8.69 13.87 18.84
CA ALA A 87 -8.08 13.30 17.65
C ALA A 87 -8.39 11.80 17.53
N LEU A 88 -8.71 11.36 16.31
CA LEU A 88 -8.96 9.98 15.92
C LEU A 88 -7.97 9.57 14.84
N TYR A 89 -7.32 8.43 15.05
CA TYR A 89 -6.37 7.85 14.12
C TYR A 89 -6.99 6.60 13.47
N PRO A 90 -7.33 6.66 12.16
CA PRO A 90 -7.85 5.49 11.45
C PRO A 90 -6.87 4.32 11.51
N ARG A 91 -7.42 3.11 11.63
CA ARG A 91 -6.70 1.82 11.66
C ARG A 91 -7.20 0.93 10.55
#